data_AF-A0A349P1D3-F1
#
_entry.id   AF-A0A349P1D3-F1
#
_cell.length_a   1.000
_cell.length_b   1.000
_cell.length_c   1.000
_cell.angle_alpha   90.00
_cell.angle_beta   90.00
_cell.angle_gamma   90.00
#
_symmetry.space_group_name_H-M   'P 1'
#
loop_
_entity.id
_entity.type
_entity.pdbx_description
1 polymer ?
#
loop_
_entity_poly.entity_id
_entity_poly.type
_entity_poly.pdbx_seq_one_letter_code
_entity_poly.pdbx_strand_id
1 'polypeptide(L)'
;MKRISLAVSVAVISMMAMTSSPALAVAVNVQFINQGTSVPYHGVYAGYYNVKVDGVDTLALCDDFLTGISYGQSWTANEFTYADVAGGASTKFLGTQKYSQAGWLFSQTASATPLMRAQMQGAIWNIMSLGSVVMDPLAQSFYNQATSGAYDTYDWSGVMKVLTPAPSMSGQEFLTPVPEPAPILLFSSGLAVLMGIVGISRRKA
;
A
#
# COMPACT_ATOMS: atom_id res chain seq x y z
N MET A 1 29.70 -36.67 52.70
CA MET A 1 28.28 -36.53 52.32
C MET A 1 28.19 -35.54 51.15
N LYS A 2 27.91 -36.02 49.93
CA LYS A 2 27.83 -35.20 48.71
C LYS A 2 26.45 -34.55 48.64
N ARG A 3 26.39 -33.22 48.49
CA ARG A 3 25.20 -32.49 48.04
C ARG A 3 25.49 -31.91 46.66
N ILE A 4 24.76 -32.38 45.67
CA ILE A 4 24.69 -31.86 44.30
C ILE A 4 23.48 -30.92 44.27
N SER A 5 23.65 -29.71 43.73
CA SER A 5 22.57 -28.75 43.41
C SER A 5 23.08 -27.95 42.20
N LEU A 6 22.58 -28.19 40.98
CA LEU A 6 21.37 -27.61 40.36
C LEU A 6 21.43 -26.07 40.34
N ALA A 7 21.33 -25.30 39.27
CA ALA A 7 21.30 -25.49 37.82
C ALA A 7 21.26 -24.07 37.18
N VAL A 8 21.15 -24.05 35.85
CA VAL A 8 20.49 -23.02 35.02
C VAL A 8 21.35 -21.83 34.56
N SER A 9 22.03 -22.11 33.45
CA SER A 9 22.13 -21.31 32.22
C SER A 9 21.53 -19.89 32.24
N VAL A 10 22.42 -18.91 32.13
CA VAL A 10 22.13 -17.51 31.81
C VAL A 10 21.49 -17.43 30.42
N ALA A 11 20.23 -17.02 30.36
CA ALA A 11 19.53 -16.68 29.14
C ALA A 11 20.01 -15.31 28.64
N VAL A 12 20.67 -15.30 27.48
CA VAL A 12 21.03 -14.09 26.74
C VAL A 12 19.75 -13.51 26.15
N ILE A 13 19.18 -12.48 26.79
CA ILE A 13 18.15 -11.63 26.20
C ILE A 13 18.89 -10.62 25.32
N SER A 14 19.13 -10.97 24.06
CA SER A 14 19.50 -9.98 23.04
C SER A 14 18.27 -9.13 22.73
N MET A 15 18.22 -7.97 23.36
CA MET A 15 17.31 -6.88 23.03
C MET A 15 17.68 -6.38 21.63
N MET A 16 16.98 -6.88 20.62
CA MET A 16 17.01 -6.34 19.26
C MET A 16 16.38 -4.94 19.35
N ALA A 17 17.21 -3.94 19.63
CA ALA A 17 16.89 -2.56 19.42
C ALA A 17 16.63 -2.40 17.91
N MET A 18 15.37 -2.44 17.52
CA MET A 18 14.95 -2.04 16.19
C MET A 18 15.14 -0.54 16.12
N THR A 19 16.33 -0.12 15.72
CA THR A 19 16.57 1.25 15.29
C THR A 19 15.71 1.45 14.06
N SER A 20 14.56 2.11 14.21
CA SER A 20 13.77 2.63 13.11
C SER A 20 14.59 3.71 12.42
N SER A 21 15.44 3.31 11.48
CA SER A 21 15.99 4.25 10.52
C SER A 21 14.81 4.92 9.83
N PRO A 22 14.83 6.25 9.61
CA PRO A 22 13.84 6.87 8.73
C PRO A 22 13.91 6.14 7.40
N ALA A 23 12.80 5.53 6.98
CA ALA A 23 12.72 4.91 5.67
C ALA A 23 12.89 6.02 4.64
N LEU A 24 13.99 5.99 3.91
CA LEU A 24 14.13 6.82 2.73
C LEU A 24 13.27 6.19 1.64
N ALA A 25 12.53 7.02 0.91
CA ALA A 25 11.74 6.59 -0.23
C ALA A 25 12.59 5.74 -1.17
N VAL A 26 12.06 4.58 -1.56
CA VAL A 26 12.78 3.67 -2.46
C VAL A 26 12.45 4.07 -3.90
N ALA A 27 13.46 4.39 -4.68
CA ALA A 27 13.28 4.62 -6.12
C ALA A 27 13.05 3.27 -6.83
N VAL A 28 11.97 3.19 -7.59
CA VAL A 28 11.54 2.01 -8.34
C VAL A 28 11.32 2.37 -9.81
N ASN A 29 11.47 1.40 -10.71
CA ASN A 29 11.07 1.54 -12.10
C ASN A 29 9.63 1.04 -12.29
N VAL A 30 8.76 1.94 -12.75
CA VAL A 30 7.37 1.63 -13.12
C VAL A 30 7.28 1.50 -14.63
N GLN A 31 6.58 0.48 -15.12
CA GLN A 31 6.23 0.33 -16.54
C GLN A 31 4.72 0.09 -16.67
N PHE A 32 4.05 0.90 -17.50
CA PHE A 32 2.65 0.67 -17.84
C PHE A 32 2.51 -0.46 -18.86
N ILE A 33 1.77 -1.50 -18.50
CA ILE A 33 1.59 -2.69 -19.35
C ILE A 33 0.29 -2.58 -20.12
N ASN A 34 -0.86 -2.49 -19.46
CA ASN A 34 -2.16 -2.34 -20.12
C ASN A 34 -3.24 -1.85 -19.15
N GLN A 35 -4.45 -1.65 -19.67
CA GLN A 35 -5.59 -1.13 -18.92
C GLN A 35 -6.11 -2.09 -17.83
N GLY A 36 -5.62 -3.33 -17.76
CA GLY A 36 -6.03 -4.29 -16.73
C GLY A 36 -7.55 -4.51 -16.68
N THR A 37 -8.14 -4.23 -15.52
CA THR A 37 -9.59 -4.31 -15.31
C THR A 37 -10.26 -2.93 -15.24
N SER A 38 -9.53 -1.87 -15.62
CA SER A 38 -10.11 -0.55 -15.77
C SER A 38 -11.14 -0.50 -16.90
N VAL A 39 -12.11 0.40 -16.76
CA VAL A 39 -13.20 0.60 -17.70
C VAL A 39 -13.24 2.06 -18.17
N PRO A 40 -13.80 2.36 -19.35
CA PRO A 40 -14.00 3.73 -19.79
C PRO A 40 -14.83 4.53 -18.77
N TYR A 41 -14.29 5.67 -18.33
CA TYR A 41 -14.89 6.56 -17.35
C TYR A 41 -14.46 8.00 -17.68
N HIS A 42 -15.41 8.85 -18.09
CA HIS A 42 -15.18 10.26 -18.44
C HIS A 42 -14.03 10.51 -19.45
N GLY A 43 -13.96 9.70 -20.51
CA GLY A 43 -13.00 9.88 -21.61
C GLY A 43 -11.61 9.31 -21.37
N VAL A 44 -11.37 8.71 -20.20
CA VAL A 44 -10.16 7.95 -19.87
C VAL A 44 -10.55 6.55 -19.37
N TYR A 45 -9.58 5.68 -19.12
CA TYR A 45 -9.83 4.42 -18.41
C TYR A 45 -9.65 4.63 -16.91
N ALA A 46 -10.54 4.09 -16.07
CA ALA A 46 -10.43 4.14 -14.61
C ALA A 46 -10.70 2.77 -13.99
N GLY A 47 -9.99 2.45 -12.92
CA GLY A 47 -9.92 1.14 -12.26
C GLY A 47 -8.47 0.66 -12.18
N TYR A 48 -8.28 -0.65 -12.02
CA TYR A 48 -6.92 -1.20 -11.93
C TYR A 48 -6.28 -1.35 -13.29
N TYR A 49 -5.13 -0.72 -13.45
CA TYR A 49 -4.18 -1.00 -14.51
C TYR A 49 -3.24 -2.13 -14.11
N ASN A 50 -2.66 -2.77 -15.13
CA ASN A 50 -1.51 -3.65 -14.95
C ASN A 50 -0.24 -2.83 -15.18
N VAL A 51 0.63 -2.78 -14.17
CA VAL A 51 1.95 -2.17 -14.25
C VAL A 51 3.02 -3.18 -13.83
N LYS A 52 4.27 -2.91 -14.16
CA LYS A 52 5.42 -3.57 -13.52
C LYS A 52 6.11 -2.58 -12.61
N VAL A 53 6.33 -2.98 -11.35
CA VAL A 53 7.18 -2.26 -10.40
C VAL A 53 8.43 -3.10 -10.21
N ASP A 54 9.58 -2.60 -10.65
CA ASP A 54 10.85 -3.35 -10.69
C ASP A 54 10.73 -4.74 -11.34
N GLY A 55 9.93 -4.81 -12.41
CA GLY A 55 9.69 -6.04 -13.16
C GLY A 55 8.62 -6.97 -12.57
N VAL A 56 8.06 -6.64 -11.40
CA VAL A 56 6.99 -7.40 -10.74
C VAL A 56 5.62 -6.89 -11.18
N ASP A 57 4.80 -7.77 -11.74
CA ASP A 57 3.42 -7.44 -12.12
C ASP A 57 2.61 -6.99 -10.89
N THR A 58 2.08 -5.78 -10.95
CA THR A 58 1.41 -5.09 -9.85
C THR A 58 0.13 -4.46 -10.38
N LEU A 59 -0.96 -4.57 -9.61
CA LEU A 59 -2.17 -3.80 -9.87
C LEU A 59 -1.99 -2.38 -9.33
N ALA A 60 -2.32 -1.40 -10.16
CA ALA A 60 -2.21 0.01 -9.80
C ALA A 60 -3.50 0.76 -10.08
N LEU A 61 -3.88 1.66 -9.19
CA LEU A 61 -4.97 2.61 -9.38
C LEU A 61 -4.38 4.01 -9.48
N CYS A 62 -4.78 4.80 -10.47
CA CYS A 62 -4.27 6.16 -10.64
C CYS A 62 -5.04 7.14 -9.75
N ASP A 63 -4.31 8.00 -9.04
CA ASP A 63 -4.87 9.12 -8.27
C ASP A 63 -4.65 10.49 -8.94
N ASP A 64 -3.98 10.52 -10.10
CA ASP A 64 -3.70 11.71 -10.90
C ASP A 64 -4.39 11.70 -12.27
N PHE A 65 -5.49 12.44 -12.39
CA PHE A 65 -6.26 12.57 -13.64
C PHE A 65 -5.52 13.34 -14.74
N LEU A 66 -4.62 14.27 -14.39
CA LEU A 66 -4.09 15.26 -15.35
C LEU A 66 -2.88 14.75 -16.13
N THR A 67 -2.16 13.76 -15.60
CA THR A 67 -0.98 13.20 -16.28
C THR A 67 -1.33 11.91 -17.00
N GLY A 68 -1.19 11.92 -18.32
CA GLY A 68 -1.40 10.73 -19.15
C GLY A 68 -0.16 9.83 -19.21
N ILE A 69 -0.39 8.57 -19.52
CA ILE A 69 0.64 7.57 -19.84
C ILE A 69 0.27 6.82 -21.11
N SER A 70 1.27 6.28 -21.79
CA SER A 70 1.10 5.48 -23.01
C SER A 70 1.54 4.03 -22.80
N TYR A 71 0.99 3.11 -23.60
CA TYR A 71 1.37 1.69 -23.58
C TYR A 71 2.89 1.51 -23.65
N GLY A 72 3.45 0.73 -22.72
CA GLY A 72 4.88 0.42 -22.66
C GLY A 72 5.76 1.54 -22.09
N GLN A 73 5.19 2.71 -21.76
CA GLN A 73 5.94 3.80 -21.11
C GLN A 73 6.49 3.33 -19.76
N SER A 74 7.75 3.66 -19.50
CA SER A 74 8.43 3.43 -18.24
C SER A 74 8.90 4.75 -17.63
N TRP A 75 8.87 4.85 -16.31
CA TRP A 75 9.37 5.99 -15.56
C TRP A 75 9.89 5.57 -14.19
N THR A 76 10.76 6.38 -13.61
CA THR A 76 11.17 6.22 -12.21
C THR A 76 10.12 6.83 -11.29
N ALA A 77 9.79 6.14 -10.21
CA ALA A 77 8.93 6.64 -9.14
C ALA A 77 9.61 6.43 -7.77
N ASN A 78 9.27 7.28 -6.81
CA ASN A 78 9.55 7.05 -5.40
C ASN A 78 8.36 6.29 -4.81
N GLU A 79 8.64 5.15 -4.19
CA GLU A 79 7.66 4.40 -3.41
C GLU A 79 7.61 4.95 -1.98
N PHE A 80 6.41 5.34 -1.54
CA PHE A 80 6.14 5.87 -0.22
C PHE A 80 5.13 4.99 0.54
N THR A 81 5.43 4.75 1.80
CA THR A 81 4.54 4.12 2.79
C THR A 81 3.72 5.16 3.54
N TYR A 82 2.76 4.69 4.35
CA TYR A 82 2.01 5.54 5.27
C TYR A 82 2.93 6.38 6.15
N ALA A 83 3.96 5.76 6.71
CA ALA A 83 4.91 6.42 7.60
C ALA A 83 5.70 7.53 6.88
N ASP A 84 6.05 7.32 5.61
CA ASP A 84 6.78 8.32 4.82
C ASP A 84 5.90 9.54 4.55
N VAL A 85 4.66 9.32 4.11
CA VAL A 85 3.70 10.40 3.85
C VAL A 85 3.35 11.14 5.14
N ALA A 86 3.10 10.41 6.24
CA ALA A 86 2.87 11.00 7.56
C ALA A 86 4.09 11.78 8.07
N GLY A 87 5.29 11.36 7.71
CA GLY A 87 6.56 12.03 7.99
C GLY A 87 6.86 13.24 7.09
N GLY A 88 5.98 13.57 6.15
CA GLY A 88 6.12 14.74 5.27
C GLY A 88 6.88 14.47 3.97
N ALA A 89 6.86 13.23 3.46
CA ALA A 89 7.38 12.92 2.14
C ALA A 89 6.77 13.79 1.04
N SER A 90 7.59 14.14 0.04
CA SER A 90 7.17 14.94 -1.12
C SER A 90 6.49 14.06 -2.18
N THR A 91 5.25 13.67 -1.91
CA THR A 91 4.34 13.05 -2.88
C THR A 91 3.85 14.06 -3.92
N LYS A 92 3.16 13.61 -4.99
CA LYS A 92 2.66 14.52 -6.04
C LYS A 92 1.60 15.48 -5.50
N PHE A 93 0.67 14.97 -4.70
CA PHE A 93 -0.33 15.78 -4.01
C PHE A 93 0.12 16.02 -2.58
N LEU A 94 0.08 17.27 -2.11
CA LEU A 94 0.46 17.58 -0.74
C LEU A 94 -0.72 17.30 0.21
N GLY A 95 -0.40 16.69 1.36
CA GLY A 95 -1.31 16.54 2.49
C GLY A 95 -1.63 15.09 2.84
N THR A 96 -1.30 14.69 4.08
CA THR A 96 -1.60 13.38 4.66
C THR A 96 -3.09 13.05 4.67
N GLN A 97 -3.94 14.07 4.83
CA GLN A 97 -5.39 13.95 4.81
C GLN A 97 -5.89 13.36 3.49
N LYS A 98 -5.40 13.86 2.34
CA LYS A 98 -5.84 13.40 1.01
C LYS A 98 -5.53 11.92 0.81
N TYR A 99 -4.32 11.48 1.14
CA TYR A 99 -3.95 10.08 1.06
C TYR A 99 -4.70 9.21 2.08
N SER A 100 -5.08 9.75 3.24
CA SER A 100 -5.91 9.02 4.20
C SER A 100 -7.31 8.74 3.63
N GLN A 101 -7.94 9.76 3.06
CA GLN A 101 -9.24 9.65 2.40
C GLN A 101 -9.18 8.73 1.17
N ALA A 102 -8.13 8.86 0.35
CA ALA A 102 -7.89 7.99 -0.80
C ALA A 102 -7.59 6.54 -0.38
N GLY A 103 -6.83 6.35 0.70
CA GLY A 103 -6.51 5.04 1.27
C GLY A 103 -7.74 4.30 1.76
N TRP A 104 -8.69 5.00 2.38
CA TRP A 104 -9.98 4.41 2.74
C TRP A 104 -10.81 4.00 1.53
N LEU A 105 -10.80 4.78 0.45
CA LEU A 105 -11.46 4.37 -0.79
C LEU A 105 -10.75 3.17 -1.44
N PHE A 106 -9.42 3.20 -1.48
CA PHE A 106 -8.59 2.12 -2.02
C PHE A 106 -8.78 0.80 -1.26
N SER A 107 -8.99 0.83 0.07
CA SER A 107 -9.24 -0.40 0.85
C SER A 107 -10.51 -1.15 0.40
N GLN A 108 -11.40 -0.49 -0.34
CA GLN A 108 -12.67 -1.06 -0.81
C GLN A 108 -12.59 -1.56 -2.25
N THR A 109 -11.53 -1.24 -3.00
CA THR A 109 -11.48 -1.46 -4.45
C THR A 109 -11.28 -2.91 -4.85
N ALA A 110 -10.67 -3.73 -3.98
CA ALA A 110 -10.42 -5.15 -4.24
C ALA A 110 -11.71 -5.96 -4.37
N SER A 111 -12.73 -5.64 -3.57
CA SER A 111 -14.06 -6.28 -3.61
C SER A 111 -15.05 -5.60 -4.56
N ALA A 112 -14.71 -4.43 -5.10
CA ALA A 112 -15.60 -3.66 -5.95
C ALA A 112 -15.68 -4.19 -7.39
N THR A 113 -16.83 -4.02 -8.04
CA THR A 113 -16.97 -4.24 -9.49
C THR A 113 -16.09 -3.25 -10.27
N PRO A 114 -15.71 -3.55 -11.53
CA PRO A 114 -14.89 -2.64 -12.33
C PRO A 114 -15.45 -1.21 -12.43
N LEU A 115 -16.76 -1.06 -12.63
CA LEU A 115 -17.40 0.26 -12.68
C LEU A 115 -17.38 0.97 -11.32
N MET A 116 -17.70 0.27 -10.24
CA MET A 116 -17.66 0.86 -8.90
C MET A 116 -16.24 1.30 -8.52
N ARG A 117 -15.22 0.56 -8.96
CA ARG A 117 -13.82 0.95 -8.80
C ARG A 117 -13.45 2.20 -9.61
N ALA A 118 -13.92 2.30 -10.85
CA ALA A 118 -13.75 3.50 -11.66
C ALA A 118 -14.39 4.73 -10.98
N GLN A 119 -15.54 4.56 -10.34
CA GLN A 119 -16.24 5.61 -9.61
C GLN A 119 -15.51 6.02 -8.32
N MET A 120 -14.95 5.05 -7.58
CA MET A 120 -14.06 5.34 -6.44
C MET A 120 -12.83 6.11 -6.91
N GLN A 121 -12.22 5.73 -8.04
CA GLN A 121 -11.10 6.45 -8.62
C GLN A 121 -11.49 7.88 -9.04
N GLY A 122 -12.68 8.08 -9.59
CA GLY A 122 -13.22 9.42 -9.88
C GLY A 122 -13.36 10.30 -8.63
N ALA A 123 -13.74 9.71 -7.50
CA ALA A 123 -13.75 10.39 -6.21
C ALA A 123 -12.33 10.72 -5.72
N ILE A 124 -11.39 9.78 -5.84
CA ILE A 124 -9.97 9.98 -5.51
C ILE A 124 -9.37 11.13 -6.32
N TRP A 125 -9.63 11.20 -7.64
CA TRP A 125 -9.18 12.32 -8.47
C TRP A 125 -9.67 13.67 -7.97
N ASN A 126 -10.91 13.75 -7.47
CA ASN A 126 -11.46 14.98 -6.89
C ASN A 126 -10.94 15.28 -5.48
N ILE A 127 -10.52 14.27 -4.71
CA ILE A 127 -9.82 14.46 -3.43
C ILE A 127 -8.42 15.04 -3.69
N MET A 128 -7.71 14.48 -4.67
CA MET A 128 -6.36 14.92 -5.03
C MET A 128 -6.36 16.32 -5.65
N SER A 129 -7.26 16.56 -6.61
CA SER A 129 -7.45 17.85 -7.26
C SER A 129 -8.93 18.10 -7.52
N LEU A 130 -9.51 19.03 -6.75
CA LEU A 130 -10.94 19.34 -6.82
C LEU A 130 -11.35 19.75 -8.24
N GLY A 131 -12.42 19.15 -8.75
CA GLY A 131 -12.97 19.44 -10.07
C GLY A 131 -12.25 18.73 -11.23
N SER A 132 -11.35 17.77 -10.95
CA SER A 132 -10.65 17.01 -12.00
C SER A 132 -11.60 16.26 -12.94
N VAL A 133 -12.70 15.75 -12.40
CA VAL A 133 -13.75 15.08 -13.17
C VAL A 133 -15.13 15.44 -12.61
N VAL A 134 -16.13 15.53 -13.49
CA VAL A 134 -17.54 15.63 -13.09
C VAL A 134 -17.98 14.29 -12.53
N MET A 135 -18.16 14.18 -11.22
CA MET A 135 -18.55 12.92 -10.58
C MET A 135 -20.00 12.55 -10.88
N ASP A 136 -20.24 11.28 -11.20
CA ASP A 136 -21.57 10.70 -11.18
C ASP A 136 -22.11 10.55 -9.73
N PRO A 137 -23.39 10.21 -9.52
CA PRO A 137 -23.97 10.17 -8.17
C PRO A 137 -23.26 9.20 -7.20
N LEU A 138 -22.73 8.07 -7.68
CA LEU A 138 -22.06 7.11 -6.81
C LEU A 138 -20.63 7.55 -6.50
N ALA A 139 -19.90 8.08 -7.48
CA ALA A 139 -18.61 8.74 -7.25
C ALA A 139 -18.74 9.91 -6.26
N GLN A 140 -19.79 10.73 -6.40
CA GLN A 140 -20.08 11.83 -5.48
C GLN A 140 -20.37 11.31 -4.05
N SER A 141 -21.08 10.19 -3.93
CA SER A 141 -21.32 9.54 -2.63
C SER A 141 -20.01 9.08 -1.98
N PHE A 142 -19.11 8.44 -2.73
CA PHE A 142 -17.78 8.06 -2.24
C PHE A 142 -16.95 9.27 -1.81
N TYR A 143 -16.94 10.32 -2.62
CA TYR A 143 -16.26 11.57 -2.30
C TYR A 143 -16.79 12.17 -0.98
N ASN A 144 -18.11 12.28 -0.84
CA ASN A 144 -18.74 12.85 0.37
C ASN A 144 -18.44 12.01 1.62
N GLN A 145 -18.43 10.68 1.50
CA GLN A 145 -18.09 9.80 2.61
C GLN A 145 -16.62 9.94 3.00
N ALA A 146 -15.72 9.86 2.02
CA ALA A 146 -14.28 9.97 2.24
C ALA A 146 -13.91 11.33 2.86
N THR A 147 -14.53 12.42 2.41
CA THR A 147 -14.26 13.80 2.85
C THR A 147 -15.11 14.26 4.04
N SER A 148 -15.88 13.37 4.67
CA SER A 148 -16.76 13.69 5.81
C SER A 148 -16.03 14.12 7.10
N GLY A 149 -14.71 14.01 7.13
CA GLY A 149 -13.87 14.17 8.32
C GLY A 149 -13.58 12.87 9.07
N ALA A 150 -14.38 11.81 8.85
CA ALA A 150 -14.20 10.52 9.53
C ALA A 150 -12.93 9.77 9.11
N TYR A 151 -12.39 10.06 7.92
CA TYR A 151 -11.26 9.34 7.31
C TYR A 151 -10.02 10.21 7.10
N ASP A 152 -10.00 11.41 7.68
CA ASP A 152 -8.88 12.36 7.57
C ASP A 152 -7.57 11.82 8.16
N THR A 153 -7.67 10.84 9.06
CA THR A 153 -6.56 10.16 9.72
C THR A 153 -6.58 8.65 9.52
N TYR A 154 -7.26 8.15 8.48
CA TYR A 154 -7.30 6.72 8.18
C TYR A 154 -5.89 6.16 7.96
N ASP A 155 -5.52 5.15 8.74
CA ASP A 155 -4.23 4.45 8.62
C ASP A 155 -4.30 3.43 7.50
N TRP A 156 -3.62 3.74 6.39
CA TRP A 156 -3.54 2.90 5.19
C TRP A 156 -2.24 2.09 5.11
N SER A 157 -1.47 1.96 6.19
CA SER A 157 -0.20 1.23 6.23
C SER A 157 -0.26 -0.22 5.75
N GLY A 158 -1.41 -0.89 5.94
CA GLY A 158 -1.67 -2.26 5.45
C GLY A 158 -2.49 -2.33 4.15
N VAL A 159 -2.80 -1.19 3.54
CA VAL A 159 -3.76 -1.09 2.43
C VAL A 159 -3.04 -0.78 1.13
N MET A 160 -2.22 0.28 1.11
CA MET A 160 -1.59 0.75 -0.11
C MET A 160 -0.18 1.32 0.09
N LYS A 161 0.52 1.50 -1.02
CA LYS A 161 1.69 2.36 -1.18
C LYS A 161 1.43 3.39 -2.26
N VAL A 162 2.17 4.50 -2.22
CA VAL A 162 2.09 5.57 -3.21
C VAL A 162 3.34 5.55 -4.09
N LEU A 163 3.17 5.49 -5.40
CA LEU A 163 4.24 5.55 -6.39
C LEU A 163 4.24 6.93 -7.05
N THR A 164 5.01 7.86 -6.49
CA THR A 164 5.11 9.22 -7.00
C THR A 164 6.18 9.32 -8.09
N PRO A 165 5.87 9.76 -9.32
CA PRO A 165 6.85 9.94 -10.38
C PRO A 165 8.02 10.85 -9.97
N ALA A 166 9.23 10.47 -10.38
CA ALA A 166 10.45 11.23 -10.16
C ALA A 166 11.21 11.39 -11.50
N PRO A 167 11.26 12.59 -12.10
CA PRO A 167 10.60 13.84 -11.70
C PRO A 167 9.06 13.79 -11.81
N SER A 168 8.34 14.66 -11.09
CA SER A 168 6.87 14.59 -10.86
C SER A 168 5.96 14.55 -12.10
N MET A 169 6.48 14.90 -13.28
CA MET A 169 5.76 14.91 -14.56
C MET A 169 6.24 13.82 -15.54
N SER A 170 7.15 12.93 -15.13
CA SER A 170 7.68 11.85 -16.00
C SER A 170 6.68 10.71 -16.24
N GLY A 171 5.63 10.63 -15.41
CA GLY A 171 4.59 9.61 -15.47
C GLY A 171 3.41 9.96 -14.57
N GLN A 172 2.51 8.98 -14.37
CA GLN A 172 1.33 9.10 -13.54
C GLN A 172 1.60 8.58 -12.12
N GLU A 173 0.99 9.22 -11.11
CA GLU A 173 1.04 8.71 -9.74
C GLU A 173 0.06 7.54 -9.57
N PHE A 174 0.51 6.52 -8.85
CA PHE A 174 -0.26 5.30 -8.62
C PHE A 174 -0.34 4.93 -7.15
N LEU A 175 -1.50 4.43 -6.78
CA LEU A 175 -1.76 3.70 -5.55
C LEU A 175 -1.67 2.20 -5.86
N THR A 176 -0.82 1.48 -5.14
CA THR A 176 -0.64 0.03 -5.30
C THR A 176 -0.93 -0.68 -3.99
N PRO A 177 -1.45 -1.92 -4.00
CA PRO A 177 -1.69 -2.65 -2.76
C PRO A 177 -0.37 -2.98 -2.08
N VAL A 178 -0.36 -2.97 -0.74
CA VAL A 178 0.76 -3.53 0.01
C VAL A 178 0.78 -5.05 -0.24
N PRO A 179 1.90 -5.65 -0.69
CA PRO A 179 1.98 -7.09 -0.85
C PRO A 179 1.68 -7.79 0.48
N GLU A 180 0.65 -8.64 0.51
CA GLU A 180 0.40 -9.46 1.69
C GLU A 180 1.61 -10.38 1.93
N PRO A 181 2.12 -10.51 3.16
CA PRO A 181 3.15 -11.50 3.46
C PRO A 181 2.62 -12.88 3.06
N ALA A 182 3.35 -13.59 2.20
CA ALA A 182 2.92 -14.90 1.71
C ALA A 182 2.46 -15.78 2.90
N PRO A 183 1.23 -16.32 2.88
CA PRO A 183 0.68 -17.09 4.01
C PRO A 183 1.56 -18.26 4.47
N ILE A 184 2.42 -18.77 3.58
CA ILE A 184 3.40 -19.83 3.86
C ILE A 184 4.45 -19.42 4.91
N LEU A 185 4.88 -18.14 4.94
CA LEU A 185 5.84 -17.64 5.93
C LEU A 185 5.19 -17.52 7.32
N LEU A 186 3.92 -17.10 7.39
CA LEU A 186 3.12 -17.09 8.62
C LEU A 186 2.82 -18.49 9.13
N PHE A 187 2.48 -19.42 8.23
CA PHE A 187 2.21 -20.81 8.62
C PHE A 187 3.49 -21.53 9.08
N SER A 188 4.62 -21.34 8.37
CA SER A 188 5.89 -21.99 8.71
C SER A 188 6.51 -21.47 10.01
N SER A 189 6.42 -20.16 10.27
CA SER A 189 6.86 -19.58 11.56
C SER A 189 5.99 -20.06 12.72
N GLY A 190 4.66 -20.14 12.54
CA GLY A 190 3.76 -20.71 13.55
C GLY A 190 4.06 -22.18 13.86
N LEU A 191 4.34 -23.00 12.84
CA LEU A 191 4.61 -24.43 13.01
C LEU A 191 5.97 -24.69 13.68
N ALA A 192 6.99 -23.87 13.39
CA ALA A 192 8.30 -23.97 14.03
C ALA A 192 8.25 -23.70 15.54
N VAL A 193 7.42 -22.75 15.99
CA VAL A 193 7.19 -22.48 17.41
C VAL A 193 6.51 -23.66 18.10
N LEU A 194 5.48 -24.25 17.47
CA LEU A 194 4.79 -25.43 18.00
C LEU A 194 5.72 -26.65 18.13
N MET A 195 6.55 -26.90 17.11
CA MET A 195 7.54 -27.98 17.12
C MET A 195 8.63 -27.77 18.19
N GLY A 196 9.05 -26.53 18.42
CA GLY A 196 10.00 -26.17 19.49
C GLY A 196 9.45 -26.43 20.89
N ILE A 197 8.18 -26.12 21.14
CA ILE A 197 7.51 -26.36 22.42
C ILE A 197 7.36 -27.86 22.71
N VAL A 198 6.96 -28.65 21.71
CA VAL A 198 6.85 -30.12 21.85
C VAL A 198 8.23 -30.75 22.09
N GLY A 199 9.27 -30.28 21.40
CA GLY A 199 10.65 -30.76 21.60
C GLY A 199 11.21 -30.50 23.00
N ILE A 200 10.85 -29.38 23.63
CA ILE A 200 11.24 -29.05 25.00
C ILE A 200 10.48 -29.92 26.03
N SER A 201 9.20 -30.23 25.77
CA SER A 201 8.41 -31.09 26.66
C SER A 201 8.93 -32.53 26.74
N ARG A 202 9.49 -33.05 25.64
CA ARG A 202 10.01 -34.43 25.55
C ARG A 202 11.41 -34.62 26.15
N ARG A 203 12.16 -33.54 26.39
CA ARG A 203 13.49 -33.60 27.02
C ARG A 203 13.45 -33.53 28.56
N LYS A 204 12.26 -33.36 29.14
CA LYS A 204 12.04 -33.30 30.60
C LYS A 204 11.31 -34.53 31.17
N ALA A 205 11.12 -35.58 30.38
CA ALA A 205 10.62 -36.88 30.84
C ALA A 205 11.77 -37.87 30.99
#